data_AF-A0A7K0XCM5-F1
#
_entry.id   AF-A0A7K0XCM5-F1
#
_cell.length_a   1.000
_cell.length_b   1.000
_cell.length_c   1.000
_cell.angle_alpha   90.00
_cell.angle_beta   90.00
_cell.angle_gamma   90.00
#
_symmetry.space_group_name_H-M   'P 1'
#
loop_
_entity.id
_entity.type
_entity.pdbx_description
1 polymer ?
#
loop_
_entity_poly.entity_id
_entity_poly.type
_entity_poly.pdbx_seq_one_letter_code
_entity_poly.pdbx_strand_id
1 'polypeptide(L)'
;MTTLQLFTVIDIVALIAGLAIYLFIVGRQLAAVASKLEEAADLVWGIKHDADTIEPGLERINRTGGVVAGALPLLYGFAEAIVVGATYVPEPAHTAPKPNFPAMGTRRSRLFDGVGVKID
;
A
#
# COMPACT_ATOMS: atom_id res chain seq x y z
N MET A 1 -15.33 26.01 77.67
CA MET A 1 -15.00 24.78 76.91
C MET A 1 -13.93 24.02 77.66
N THR A 2 -14.07 22.71 77.79
CA THR A 2 -13.01 21.85 78.35
C THR A 2 -11.98 21.52 77.26
N THR A 3 -10.75 21.16 77.66
CA THR A 3 -9.68 20.78 76.72
C THR A 3 -10.06 19.62 75.82
N LEU A 4 -10.77 18.62 76.34
CA LEU A 4 -11.25 17.47 75.57
C LEU A 4 -12.28 17.91 74.51
N GLN A 5 -13.22 18.80 74.85
CA GLN A 5 -14.18 19.37 73.89
C GLN A 5 -13.49 20.14 72.77
N LEU A 6 -12.43 20.90 73.08
CA LEU A 6 -11.67 21.64 72.08
C LEU A 6 -11.00 20.69 71.07
N PHE A 7 -10.32 19.63 71.55
CA PHE A 7 -9.68 18.65 70.67
C PHE A 7 -10.69 17.89 69.80
N THR A 8 -11.83 17.49 70.35
CA THR A 8 -12.88 16.82 69.57
C THR A 8 -13.40 17.69 68.43
N VAL A 9 -13.63 18.99 68.67
CA VAL A 9 -14.06 19.92 67.62
C VAL A 9 -12.98 20.06 66.54
N ILE A 10 -11.71 20.16 66.95
CA ILE A 10 -10.58 20.25 66.01
C ILE A 10 -10.50 18.99 65.14
N ASP A 11 -10.61 17.79 65.72
CA ASP A 11 -10.56 16.53 64.98
C ASP A 11 -11.70 16.41 63.97
N ILE A 12 -12.92 16.79 64.36
CA ILE A 12 -14.08 16.79 63.45
C ILE A 12 -13.84 17.74 62.27
N VAL A 13 -13.38 18.96 62.55
CA VAL A 13 -13.08 19.94 61.50
C VAL A 13 -11.96 19.44 60.59
N ALA A 14 -10.92 18.81 61.14
CA ALA A 14 -9.82 18.24 60.37
C ALA A 14 -10.30 17.10 59.46
N LEU A 15 -11.17 16.21 59.94
CA LEU A 15 -11.76 15.14 59.13
C LEU A 15 -12.63 15.70 57.99
N ILE A 16 -13.47 16.69 58.28
CA ILE A 16 -14.30 17.34 57.25
C ILE A 16 -13.41 18.02 56.21
N ALA A 17 -12.39 18.75 56.64
CA ALA A 17 -11.45 19.42 55.74
C ALA A 17 -10.70 18.40 54.85
N GLY A 18 -10.22 17.31 55.44
CA GLY A 18 -9.57 16.22 54.69
C GLY A 18 -10.48 15.60 53.64
N LEU A 19 -11.73 15.31 54.01
CA LEU A 19 -12.73 14.77 53.08
C LEU A 19 -13.03 15.76 51.95
N ALA A 20 -13.19 17.04 52.26
CA ALA A 20 -13.47 18.08 51.28
C ALA A 20 -12.32 18.22 50.26
N ILE A 21 -11.07 18.22 50.73
CA ILE A 21 -9.88 18.26 49.86
C ILE A 21 -9.84 17.02 48.97
N TYR A 22 -10.07 15.83 49.53
CA TYR A 22 -10.09 14.59 48.76
C TYR A 22 -11.14 14.62 47.64
N LEU A 23 -12.38 14.98 47.97
CA LEU A 23 -13.47 15.09 46.98
C LEU A 23 -13.18 16.15 45.93
N PHE A 24 -12.56 17.27 46.31
CA PHE A 24 -12.14 18.29 45.36
C PHE A 24 -11.13 17.74 44.34
N ILE A 25 -10.10 17.03 44.82
CA ILE A 25 -9.07 16.44 43.95
C ILE A 25 -9.68 15.37 43.02
N VAL A 26 -10.52 14.49 43.56
CA VAL A 26 -11.20 13.44 42.78
C VAL A 26 -12.16 14.07 41.76
N GLY A 27 -12.96 15.06 42.17
CA GLY A 27 -13.86 15.77 41.26
C GLY A 27 -13.13 16.43 40.09
N ARG A 28 -11.97 17.03 40.34
CA ARG A 28 -11.11 17.60 39.29
C ARG A 28 -10.58 16.53 38.32
N GLN A 29 -10.21 15.36 38.84
CA GLN A 29 -9.77 14.24 38.00
C GLN A 29 -10.92 13.69 37.14
N LEU A 30 -12.11 13.48 37.72
CA LEU A 30 -13.27 13.04 36.95
C LEU A 30 -13.66 14.06 35.87
N ALA A 31 -13.65 15.35 36.18
CA ALA A 31 -13.92 16.40 35.19
C ALA A 31 -12.93 16.38 34.02
N ALA A 32 -11.63 16.16 34.31
CA ALA A 32 -10.62 16.05 33.27
C ALA A 32 -10.80 14.80 32.40
N VAL A 33 -11.21 13.67 33.00
CA VAL A 33 -11.51 12.44 32.24
C VAL A 33 -12.76 12.61 31.39
N ALA A 34 -13.82 13.23 31.94
CA ALA A 34 -15.05 13.50 31.21
C ALA A 34 -14.79 14.35 29.96
N SER A 35 -13.99 15.42 30.07
CA SER A 35 -13.59 16.26 28.94
C SER A 35 -12.87 15.45 27.84
N LYS A 36 -11.95 14.55 28.22
CA LYS A 36 -11.26 13.70 27.25
C LYS A 36 -12.20 12.69 26.57
N LEU A 37 -13.17 12.16 27.31
CA LEU A 37 -14.16 11.24 26.76
C LEU A 37 -15.13 11.94 25.81
N GLU A 38 -15.49 13.19 26.10
CA GLU A 38 -16.28 14.04 25.21
C GLU A 38 -15.55 14.30 23.89
N GLU A 39 -14.29 14.76 23.96
CA GLU A 39 -13.44 14.95 22.79
C GLU A 39 -13.28 13.65 21.97
N ALA A 40 -13.07 12.52 22.65
CA ALA A 40 -12.96 11.22 21.98
C ALA A 40 -14.28 10.81 21.30
N ALA A 41 -15.43 11.08 21.92
CA ALA A 41 -16.73 10.80 21.34
C ALA A 41 -16.97 11.65 20.08
N ASP A 42 -16.66 12.93 20.12
CA ASP A 42 -16.78 13.83 18.96
C ASP A 42 -15.89 13.38 17.81
N LEU A 43 -14.64 12.98 18.09
CA LEU A 43 -13.73 12.43 17.09
C LEU A 43 -14.29 11.14 16.46
N VAL A 44 -14.81 10.21 17.27
CA VAL A 44 -15.39 8.95 16.78
C VAL A 44 -16.61 9.22 15.90
N TRP A 45 -17.46 10.18 16.26
CA TRP A 45 -18.59 10.59 15.43
C TRP A 45 -18.15 11.24 14.12
N GLY A 46 -17.10 12.06 14.13
CA GLY A 46 -16.48 12.59 12.92
C GLY A 46 -15.97 11.47 12.00
N ILE A 47 -15.21 10.52 12.56
CA ILE A 47 -14.70 9.35 11.81
C ILE A 47 -15.85 8.55 11.20
N LYS A 48 -16.93 8.33 11.95
CA LYS A 48 -18.11 7.63 11.43
C LYS A 48 -18.72 8.38 10.25
N HIS A 49 -18.89 9.70 10.37
CA HIS A 49 -19.47 10.51 9.30
C HIS A 49 -18.62 10.46 8.01
N ASP A 50 -17.30 10.52 8.15
CA ASP A 50 -16.37 10.37 7.04
C ASP A 50 -16.43 8.96 6.44
N ALA A 51 -16.50 7.92 7.29
CA ALA A 51 -16.62 6.54 6.86
C ALA A 51 -17.93 6.27 6.09
N ASP A 52 -19.06 6.78 6.57
CA ASP A 52 -20.36 6.67 5.90
C ASP A 52 -20.32 7.31 4.48
N THR A 53 -19.51 8.35 4.30
CA THR A 53 -19.30 8.99 2.99
C THR A 53 -18.39 8.17 2.07
N ILE A 54 -17.38 7.49 2.63
CA ILE A 54 -16.38 6.72 1.88
C ILE A 54 -16.90 5.33 1.50
N GLU A 55 -17.71 4.68 2.35
CA GLU A 55 -18.16 3.29 2.22
C GLU A 55 -18.73 2.96 0.81
N PRO A 56 -19.62 3.76 0.21
CA PRO A 56 -20.14 3.49 -1.13
C PRO A 56 -19.04 3.52 -2.21
N GLY A 57 -18.05 4.41 -2.05
CA GLY A 57 -16.89 4.48 -2.93
C GLY A 57 -15.99 3.25 -2.83
N LEU A 58 -15.77 2.76 -1.61
CA LEU A 58 -14.99 1.56 -1.35
C LEU A 58 -15.65 0.31 -1.94
N GLU A 59 -16.97 0.18 -1.82
CA GLU A 59 -17.72 -0.92 -2.41
C GLU A 59 -17.56 -0.95 -3.94
N ARG A 60 -17.68 0.22 -4.58
CA ARG A 60 -17.51 0.36 -6.03
C ARG A 60 -16.08 0.03 -6.47
N ILE A 61 -15.07 0.48 -5.72
CA ILE A 61 -13.67 0.18 -6.00
C ILE A 61 -13.40 -1.32 -5.85
N ASN A 62 -13.86 -1.94 -4.76
CA ASN A 62 -13.67 -3.37 -4.52
C ASN A 62 -14.38 -4.23 -5.57
N ARG A 63 -15.59 -3.85 -5.98
CA ARG A 63 -16.31 -4.53 -7.06
C ARG A 63 -15.56 -4.43 -8.39
N THR A 64 -15.14 -3.22 -8.76
CA THR A 64 -14.41 -2.98 -10.03
C THR A 64 -13.04 -3.65 -10.01
N GLY A 65 -12.30 -3.50 -8.91
CA GLY A 65 -11.01 -4.13 -8.70
C GLY A 65 -11.09 -5.65 -8.72
N GLY A 66 -12.14 -6.24 -8.13
CA GLY A 66 -12.41 -7.68 -8.23
C GLY A 66 -12.66 -8.15 -9.66
N VAL A 67 -13.41 -7.38 -10.46
CA VAL A 67 -13.60 -7.66 -11.89
C VAL A 67 -12.28 -7.58 -12.65
N VAL A 68 -11.49 -6.52 -12.43
CA VAL A 68 -10.18 -6.34 -13.08
C VAL A 68 -9.22 -7.48 -12.67
N ALA A 69 -9.12 -7.78 -11.38
CA ALA A 69 -8.29 -8.86 -10.86
C ALA A 69 -8.71 -10.23 -11.40
N GLY A 70 -10.02 -10.48 -11.54
CA GLY A 70 -10.53 -11.71 -12.16
C GLY A 70 -10.25 -11.80 -13.67
N ALA A 71 -10.13 -10.66 -14.35
CA ALA A 71 -9.79 -10.60 -15.78
C ALA A 71 -8.27 -10.69 -16.03
N LEU A 72 -7.41 -10.36 -15.06
CA LEU A 72 -5.95 -10.37 -15.22
C LEU A 72 -5.38 -11.70 -15.74
N PRO A 73 -5.78 -12.89 -15.23
CA PRO A 73 -5.30 -14.17 -15.77
C PRO A 73 -5.64 -14.36 -17.25
N LEU A 74 -6.83 -13.93 -17.68
CA LEU A 74 -7.24 -14.00 -19.09
C LEU A 74 -6.40 -13.06 -19.94
N LEU A 75 -6.22 -11.81 -19.50
CA LEU A 75 -5.38 -10.83 -20.21
C LEU A 75 -3.93 -11.31 -20.33
N TYR A 76 -3.40 -11.94 -19.28
CA TYR A 76 -2.07 -12.53 -19.30
C TYR A 76 -2.00 -13.71 -20.28
N GLY A 77 -2.94 -14.66 -20.24
CA GLY A 77 -2.98 -15.78 -21.18
C GLY A 77 -3.17 -15.36 -22.64
N PHE A 78 -3.97 -14.32 -22.90
CA PHE A 78 -4.08 -13.72 -24.23
C PHE A 78 -2.75 -13.08 -24.67
N ALA A 79 -2.07 -12.34 -23.79
CA ALA A 79 -0.77 -11.75 -24.09
C ALA A 79 0.29 -12.83 -24.39
N GLU A 80 0.33 -13.92 -23.61
CA GLU A 80 1.20 -15.07 -23.85
C GLU A 80 0.91 -15.72 -25.21
N ALA A 81 -0.37 -15.95 -25.54
CA ALA A 81 -0.76 -16.54 -26.82
C ALA A 81 -0.34 -15.67 -28.02
N ILE A 82 -0.44 -14.34 -27.90
CA ILE A 82 0.05 -13.41 -28.92
C ILE A 82 1.57 -13.51 -29.06
N VAL A 83 2.31 -13.53 -27.94
CA VAL A 83 3.77 -13.66 -27.96
C VAL A 83 4.19 -14.98 -28.60
N VAL A 84 3.55 -16.10 -28.25
CA VAL A 84 3.83 -17.40 -28.86
C VAL A 84 3.54 -17.40 -30.36
N GLY A 85 2.38 -16.88 -30.79
CA GLY A 85 2.00 -16.82 -32.20
C GLY A 85 2.85 -15.86 -33.05
N ALA A 86 3.37 -14.80 -32.44
CA ALA A 86 4.24 -13.82 -33.11
C ALA A 86 5.73 -14.19 -33.02
N THR A 87 6.12 -15.12 -32.14
CA THR A 87 7.50 -15.58 -32.02
C THR A 87 7.88 -16.36 -33.28
N TYR A 88 8.86 -15.84 -34.02
CA TYR A 88 9.41 -16.50 -35.19
C TYR A 88 9.98 -17.87 -34.80
N VAL A 89 9.40 -18.94 -35.34
CA VAL A 89 9.97 -20.29 -35.26
C VAL A 89 10.74 -20.53 -36.56
N PRO A 90 12.07 -20.71 -36.51
CA PRO A 90 12.84 -21.01 -37.70
C PRO A 90 12.44 -22.39 -38.24
N GLU A 91 12.08 -22.45 -39.52
CA GLU A 91 11.88 -23.70 -40.26
C GLU A 91 13.13 -24.60 -40.09
N PRO A 92 12.98 -25.91 -39.82
CA PRO A 92 14.13 -26.80 -39.68
C PRO A 92 15.05 -26.66 -40.90
N ALA A 93 16.36 -26.54 -40.65
CA ALA A 93 17.39 -26.16 -41.62
C ALA A 93 17.56 -27.11 -42.83
N HIS A 94 16.68 -28.10 -42.97
CA HIS A 94 16.69 -29.11 -44.03
C HIS A 94 15.68 -28.82 -45.16
N THR A 95 14.81 -27.81 -45.02
CA THR A 95 13.80 -27.48 -46.04
C THR A 95 14.17 -26.29 -46.92
N ALA A 96 15.19 -25.50 -46.57
CA ALA A 96 15.66 -24.43 -47.43
C ALA A 96 16.46 -25.01 -48.61
N PRO A 97 16.09 -24.74 -49.87
CA PRO A 97 16.94 -25.08 -51.01
C PRO A 97 18.30 -24.44 -50.79
N LYS A 98 19.39 -25.23 -50.83
CA LYS A 98 20.74 -24.67 -50.81
C LYS A 98 20.81 -23.59 -51.90
N PRO A 99 21.21 -22.34 -51.58
CA PRO A 99 21.43 -21.32 -52.58
C PRO A 99 22.35 -21.88 -53.66
N ASN A 100 21.97 -21.72 -54.93
CA ASN A 100 22.73 -22.31 -56.03
C ASN A 100 24.07 -21.57 -56.13
N PHE A 101 25.14 -22.18 -55.65
CA PHE A 101 26.47 -21.60 -55.75
C PHE A 101 26.99 -21.76 -57.19
N PRO A 102 27.56 -20.73 -57.80
CA PRO A 102 28.20 -20.88 -59.11
C PRO A 102 29.34 -21.91 -59.00
N ALA A 103 29.48 -22.78 -60.01
CA ALA A 103 30.47 -23.86 -60.03
C ALA A 103 31.94 -23.36 -59.95
N MET A 104 32.18 -22.05 -60.13
CA MET A 104 33.49 -21.41 -59.99
C MET A 104 33.87 -21.06 -58.53
N GLY A 105 33.05 -21.37 -57.53
CA GLY A 105 33.35 -21.05 -56.13
C GLY A 105 33.35 -19.53 -55.84
N THR A 106 34.14 -19.10 -54.85
CA THR A 106 34.19 -17.70 -54.40
C THR A 106 34.89 -16.81 -55.42
N ARG A 107 34.17 -15.86 -56.04
CA ARG A 107 34.75 -14.89 -56.96
C ARG A 107 35.71 -13.97 -56.19
N ARG A 108 37.02 -14.22 -56.33
CA ARG A 108 38.07 -13.34 -55.79
C ARG A 108 37.97 -11.98 -56.49
N SER A 109 37.38 -11.00 -55.81
CA SER A 109 37.22 -9.64 -56.34
C SER A 109 38.58 -8.95 -56.39
N ARG A 110 38.96 -8.44 -57.56
CA ARG A 110 40.19 -7.65 -57.78
C ARG A 110 40.03 -6.16 -57.46
N LEU A 111 38.89 -5.76 -56.88
CA LEU A 111 38.64 -4.35 -56.53
C LEU A 111 39.70 -3.78 -55.57
N PHE A 112 40.30 -4.60 -54.72
CA PHE A 112 41.34 -4.18 -53.78
C PHE A 112 42.76 -4.15 -54.37
N ASP A 113 43.01 -4.83 -55.50
CA ASP A 113 44.32 -4.80 -56.19
C ASP A 113 44.60 -3.42 -56.80
N GLY A 114 43.56 -2.65 -57.16
CA GLY A 114 43.69 -1.31 -57.74
C GLY A 114 44.01 -0.20 -56.72
N VAL A 115 43.86 -0.47 -55.42
CA VAL A 115 44.11 0.49 -54.31
C VAL A 115 45.29 0.09 -53.43
N GLY A 116 46.02 -0.99 -53.79
CA GLY A 116 47.23 -1.43 -53.10
C GLY A 116 47.01 -2.05 -51.72
N VAL A 117 45.77 -2.34 -51.33
CA VAL A 117 45.45 -2.93 -50.03
C VAL A 117 45.44 -4.45 -50.16
N LYS A 118 46.35 -5.11 -49.44
CA LYS A 118 46.31 -6.57 -49.24
C LYS A 118 45.42 -6.86 -48.04
N ILE A 119 44.35 -7.61 -48.26
CA ILE A 119 43.57 -8.23 -47.19
C ILE A 119 44.03 -9.69 -47.16
N ASP A 120 44.73 -10.07 -46.09
CA ASP A 120 45.05 -11.47 -45.78
C ASP A 120 43.80 -12.19 -45.24
#